data_AF-A0AAP0BKW8-F1
#
_entry.id   AF-A0AAP0BKW8-F1
#
_cell.length_a   1.000
_cell.length_b   1.000
_cell.length_c   1.000
_cell.angle_alpha   90.00
_cell.angle_beta   90.00
_cell.angle_gamma   90.00
#
_symmetry.space_group_name_H-M   'P 1'
#
loop_
_entity.id
_entity.type
_entity.pdbx_description
1 polymer ?
#
loop_
_entity_poly.entity_id
_entity_poly.type
_entity_poly.pdbx_seq_one_letter_code
_entity_poly.pdbx_strand_id
1 'polypeptide(L)'
;MELPCKAILMFMVLLLPIVSHGLESINQQCSKNFTSDTNNQQLLQANINNALFGLLGKTPLHGFAISSFGQSYDSTIFGLTSCRGDVSLEACSECIIYAAQKIRIVCPYSAQSYIRYENCLLRYDTSNFFGQPDMGGSQAWLSSHIAENPMDFQQGVRKLTGEVIVKAAAGDEKFGLGESFLPKSNVTVYAMAQCTRDLQEAACKQCLEKLSEYMLNYSDHLGCYVISISCVLRYEIRSFIITHAAQSPDAYAPAPL
;
A
#
# COMPACT_ATOMS: atom_id res chain seq x y z
N MET A 1 -9.00 -51.03 52.90
CA MET A 1 -9.46 -49.64 53.03
C MET A 1 -8.51 -48.81 52.18
N GLU A 2 -8.66 -48.84 50.85
CA GLU A 2 -9.53 -47.92 50.07
C GLU A 2 -9.12 -46.45 50.26
N LEU A 3 -8.31 -45.92 49.32
CA LEU A 3 -8.61 -44.72 48.51
C LEU A 3 -7.42 -44.39 47.58
N PRO A 4 -7.58 -44.37 46.25
CA PRO A 4 -6.52 -43.99 45.32
C PRO A 4 -6.50 -42.47 45.14
N CYS A 5 -5.31 -41.88 45.28
CA CYS A 5 -5.04 -40.50 44.90
C CYS A 5 -5.14 -40.39 43.37
N LYS A 6 -6.31 -39.97 42.87
CA LYS A 6 -6.50 -39.65 41.45
C LYS A 6 -5.61 -38.45 41.11
N ALA A 7 -4.49 -38.72 40.44
CA ALA A 7 -3.71 -37.73 39.74
C ALA A 7 -4.59 -37.12 38.64
N ILE A 8 -5.20 -35.96 38.93
CA ILE A 8 -5.84 -35.11 37.93
C ILE A 8 -4.69 -34.52 37.11
N LEU A 9 -4.44 -35.08 35.93
CA LEU A 9 -3.56 -34.47 34.93
C LEU A 9 -4.29 -33.23 34.40
N MET A 10 -4.11 -32.10 35.07
CA MET A 10 -4.61 -30.82 34.58
C MET A 10 -3.73 -30.44 33.39
N PHE A 11 -4.21 -30.75 32.18
CA PHE A 11 -3.59 -30.29 30.94
C PHE A 11 -3.73 -28.77 30.92
N MET A 12 -2.73 -28.04 31.44
CA MET A 12 -2.59 -26.62 31.18
C MET A 12 -2.37 -26.52 29.67
N VAL A 13 -3.43 -26.26 28.92
CA VAL A 13 -3.33 -25.73 27.57
C VAL A 13 -2.67 -24.37 27.74
N LEU A 14 -1.35 -24.34 27.55
CA LEU A 14 -0.61 -23.10 27.29
C LEU A 14 -1.25 -22.51 26.04
N LEU A 15 -2.23 -21.62 26.23
CA LEU A 15 -2.65 -20.67 25.22
C LEU A 15 -1.43 -19.79 24.97
N LEU A 16 -0.52 -20.27 24.12
CA LEU A 16 0.47 -19.42 23.49
C LEU A 16 -0.33 -18.24 22.91
N PRO A 17 -0.02 -16.99 23.26
CA PRO A 17 -0.67 -15.87 22.61
C PRO A 17 -0.46 -16.08 21.12
N ILE A 18 -1.55 -16.22 20.37
CA ILE A 18 -1.49 -16.11 18.93
C ILE A 18 -0.93 -14.71 18.72
N VAL A 19 0.37 -14.61 18.43
CA VAL A 19 0.95 -13.39 17.94
C VAL A 19 0.22 -13.19 16.63
N SER A 20 -0.83 -12.38 16.64
CA SER A 20 -1.41 -11.89 15.40
C SER A 20 -0.23 -11.19 14.74
N HIS A 21 0.31 -11.79 13.69
CA HIS A 21 1.24 -11.11 12.82
C HIS A 21 0.39 -10.04 12.15
N GLY A 22 0.22 -8.92 12.84
CA GLY A 22 -0.43 -7.76 12.26
C GLY A 22 0.30 -7.47 10.97
N LEU A 23 -0.44 -7.12 9.92
CA LEU A 23 0.20 -6.66 8.70
C LEU A 23 1.22 -5.59 9.09
N GLU A 24 2.48 -5.82 8.75
CA GLU A 24 3.51 -4.81 8.94
C GLU A 24 3.34 -3.76 7.85
N SER A 25 3.40 -2.48 8.24
CA SER A 25 3.31 -1.41 7.25
C SER A 25 4.56 -1.40 6.39
N ILE A 26 4.38 -1.32 5.07
CA ILE A 26 5.49 -1.15 4.12
C ILE A 26 6.20 0.17 4.40
N ASN A 27 5.43 1.22 4.66
CA ASN A 27 5.94 2.55 4.95
C ASN A 27 4.93 3.34 5.77
N GLN A 28 5.42 4.15 6.71
CA GLN A 28 4.62 5.11 7.45
C GLN A 28 5.44 6.36 7.80
N GLN A 29 4.76 7.50 7.94
CA GLN A 29 5.37 8.74 8.42
C GLN A 29 4.39 9.54 9.26
N CYS A 30 4.90 10.15 10.32
CA CYS A 30 4.20 11.08 11.18
C CYS A 30 4.90 12.45 11.11
N SER A 31 4.17 13.53 10.91
CA SER A 31 4.70 14.89 10.74
C SER A 31 3.69 15.95 11.19
N LYS A 32 4.13 17.20 11.27
CA LYS A 32 3.33 18.34 11.78
C LYS A 32 2.69 18.01 13.14
N ASN A 33 3.54 17.82 14.14
CA ASN A 33 3.07 17.55 15.49
C ASN A 33 2.16 18.69 15.98
N PHE A 34 1.15 18.35 16.76
CA PHE A 34 0.25 19.36 17.32
C PHE A 34 1.00 20.40 18.15
N THR A 35 0.48 21.62 18.12
CA THR A 35 0.92 22.70 19.00
C THR A 35 0.54 22.39 20.46
N SER A 36 1.23 23.01 21.41
CA SER A 36 0.93 22.87 22.85
C SER A 36 -0.42 23.46 23.29
N ASP A 37 -1.12 24.18 22.42
CA ASP A 37 -2.51 24.60 22.66
C ASP A 37 -3.46 23.39 22.65
N THR A 38 -3.99 23.07 23.83
CA THR A 38 -4.86 21.91 24.07
C THR A 38 -6.20 22.00 23.34
N ASN A 39 -6.77 23.19 23.15
CA ASN A 39 -8.04 23.37 22.44
C ASN A 39 -7.85 23.08 20.95
N ASN A 40 -6.76 23.59 20.37
CA ASN A 40 -6.42 23.33 18.97
C ASN A 40 -6.11 21.84 18.74
N GLN A 41 -5.42 21.19 19.67
CA GLN A 41 -5.15 19.75 19.62
C GLN A 41 -6.44 18.92 19.63
N GLN A 42 -7.40 19.21 20.53
CA GLN A 42 -8.67 18.48 20.60
C GLN A 42 -9.48 18.67 19.31
N LEU A 43 -9.51 19.89 18.77
CA LEU A 43 -10.17 20.19 17.51
C LEU A 43 -9.55 19.42 16.33
N LEU A 44 -8.22 19.45 16.18
CA LEU A 44 -7.51 18.69 15.15
C LEU A 44 -7.79 17.19 15.27
N GLN A 45 -7.77 16.65 16.49
CA GLN A 45 -8.08 15.25 16.74
C GLN A 45 -9.50 14.87 16.30
N ALA A 46 -10.49 15.72 16.61
CA ALA A 46 -11.86 15.54 16.16
C ALA A 46 -11.97 15.63 14.64
N ASN A 47 -11.30 16.60 14.01
CA ASN A 47 -11.34 16.77 12.56
C ASN A 47 -10.68 15.60 11.82
N ILE A 48 -9.57 15.06 12.33
CA ILE A 48 -8.95 13.83 11.82
C ILE A 48 -9.95 12.68 11.92
N ASN A 49 -10.57 12.46 13.08
CA ASN A 49 -11.57 11.39 13.26
C ASN A 49 -12.72 11.50 12.25
N ASN A 50 -13.27 12.70 12.04
CA ASN A 50 -14.36 12.91 11.10
C ASN A 50 -13.92 12.71 9.64
N ALA A 51 -12.72 13.17 9.27
CA ALA A 51 -12.17 12.94 7.94
C ALA A 51 -12.00 11.42 7.69
N LEU A 52 -11.42 10.69 8.64
CA LEU A 52 -11.25 9.24 8.60
C LEU A 52 -12.58 8.50 8.52
N PHE A 53 -13.59 8.91 9.28
CA PHE A 53 -14.94 8.34 9.21
C PHE A 53 -15.54 8.47 7.81
N GLY A 54 -15.40 9.66 7.20
CA GLY A 54 -15.84 9.88 5.81
C GLY A 54 -15.12 9.00 4.79
N LEU A 55 -13.84 8.71 4.99
CA LEU A 55 -13.06 7.80 4.13
C LEU A 55 -13.52 6.34 4.32
N LEU A 56 -13.71 5.91 5.56
CA LEU A 56 -14.15 4.55 5.90
C LEU A 56 -15.57 4.25 5.37
N GLY A 57 -16.42 5.26 5.26
CA GLY A 57 -17.76 5.09 4.68
C GLY A 57 -17.79 4.97 3.15
N LYS A 58 -16.73 5.40 2.44
CA LYS A 58 -16.72 5.49 0.96
C LYS A 58 -15.73 4.53 0.29
N THR A 59 -14.57 4.30 0.90
CA THR A 59 -13.52 3.44 0.31
C THR A 59 -13.98 2.02 0.04
N PRO A 60 -14.72 1.35 0.94
CA PRO A 60 -15.22 -0.01 0.69
C PRO A 60 -16.13 -0.14 -0.54
N LEU A 61 -16.70 0.97 -1.03
CA LEU A 61 -17.60 0.97 -2.19
C LEU A 61 -16.85 1.13 -3.51
N HIS A 62 -15.68 1.77 -3.49
CA HIS A 62 -15.01 2.24 -4.70
C HIS A 62 -13.52 1.93 -4.77
N GLY A 63 -12.91 1.41 -3.71
CA GLY A 63 -11.46 1.23 -3.61
C GLY A 63 -10.66 2.51 -3.45
N PHE A 64 -11.32 3.68 -3.42
CA PHE A 64 -10.71 4.99 -3.26
C PHE A 64 -11.71 5.97 -2.63
N ALA A 65 -11.21 6.88 -1.80
CA ALA A 65 -12.01 8.00 -1.33
C ALA A 65 -11.14 9.21 -0.99
N ILE A 66 -11.74 10.39 -1.09
CA ILE A 66 -11.23 11.62 -0.47
C ILE A 66 -12.23 12.14 0.54
N SER A 67 -11.74 12.83 1.57
CA SER A 67 -12.54 13.45 2.61
C SER A 67 -11.86 14.71 3.10
N SER A 68 -12.66 15.72 3.44
CA SER A 68 -12.16 16.95 4.07
C SER A 68 -13.06 17.33 5.23
N PHE A 69 -12.49 17.71 6.37
CA PHE A 69 -13.27 18.13 7.53
C PHE A 69 -12.58 19.25 8.31
N GLY A 70 -13.35 20.26 8.70
CA GLY A 70 -12.87 21.47 9.38
C GLY A 70 -13.32 22.74 8.66
N GLN A 71 -13.17 23.89 9.33
CA GLN A 71 -13.65 25.19 8.82
C GLN A 71 -12.56 26.28 8.78
N SER A 72 -11.42 26.06 9.42
CA SER A 72 -10.29 27.01 9.41
C SER A 72 -9.09 26.43 8.68
N TYR A 73 -8.24 27.31 8.13
CA TYR A 73 -7.06 26.92 7.37
C TYR A 73 -6.12 25.99 8.16
N ASP A 74 -5.93 26.26 9.46
CA ASP A 74 -4.98 25.50 10.30
C ASP A 74 -5.56 24.24 10.94
N SER A 75 -6.89 24.03 10.87
CA SER A 75 -7.56 22.87 11.47
C SER A 75 -8.28 21.95 10.47
N THR A 76 -8.38 22.37 9.20
CA THR A 76 -8.98 21.54 8.16
C THR A 76 -8.07 20.37 7.85
N ILE A 77 -8.63 19.16 7.85
CA ILE A 77 -7.94 17.93 7.49
C ILE A 77 -8.39 17.50 6.11
N PHE A 78 -7.44 17.28 5.22
CA PHE A 78 -7.61 16.65 3.92
C PHE A 78 -7.10 15.23 4.02
N GLY A 79 -7.90 14.26 3.63
CA GLY A 79 -7.53 12.85 3.69
C GLY A 79 -7.91 12.10 2.42
N LEU A 80 -7.13 11.07 2.11
CA LEU A 80 -7.47 10.09 1.09
C LEU A 80 -7.12 8.68 1.54
N THR A 81 -7.79 7.75 0.88
CA THR A 81 -7.55 6.31 0.98
C THR A 81 -7.52 5.73 -0.42
N SER A 82 -6.61 4.79 -0.66
CA SER A 82 -6.48 4.12 -1.96
C SER A 82 -6.14 2.67 -1.73
N CYS A 83 -6.95 1.78 -2.29
CA CYS A 83 -6.65 0.36 -2.36
C CYS A 83 -5.87 0.05 -3.64
N ARG A 84 -5.19 -1.11 -3.66
CA ARG A 84 -4.57 -1.64 -4.87
C ARG A 84 -5.66 -2.02 -5.88
N GLY A 85 -5.45 -1.76 -7.17
CA GLY A 85 -6.53 -1.88 -8.17
C GLY A 85 -7.04 -3.30 -8.44
N ASP A 86 -6.32 -4.34 -8.03
CA ASP A 86 -6.67 -5.76 -8.20
C ASP A 86 -7.11 -6.46 -6.91
N VAL A 87 -7.22 -5.74 -5.78
CA VAL A 87 -7.78 -6.33 -4.54
C VAL A 87 -9.32 -6.29 -4.55
N SER A 88 -9.95 -7.26 -3.89
CA SER A 88 -11.40 -7.23 -3.67
C SER A 88 -11.80 -6.04 -2.77
N LEU A 89 -13.05 -5.59 -2.88
CA LEU A 89 -13.58 -4.54 -2.01
C LEU A 89 -13.57 -4.94 -0.52
N GLU A 90 -13.70 -6.24 -0.23
CA GLU A 90 -13.59 -6.80 1.12
C GLU A 90 -12.16 -6.64 1.67
N ALA A 91 -11.16 -7.15 0.95
CA ALA A 91 -9.75 -7.03 1.35
C ALA A 91 -9.31 -5.55 1.42
N CYS A 92 -9.84 -4.72 0.52
CA CYS A 92 -9.67 -3.27 0.56
C CYS A 92 -10.24 -2.67 1.86
N SER A 93 -11.47 -3.02 2.22
CA SER A 93 -12.14 -2.54 3.43
C SER A 93 -11.36 -2.94 4.69
N GLU A 94 -10.96 -4.21 4.79
CA GLU A 94 -10.16 -4.70 5.92
C GLU A 94 -8.84 -3.94 6.05
N CYS A 95 -8.12 -3.75 4.94
CA CYS A 95 -6.85 -3.03 4.93
C CYS A 95 -7.02 -1.57 5.40
N ILE A 96 -8.06 -0.87 4.92
CA ILE A 96 -8.29 0.54 5.27
C ILE A 96 -8.75 0.70 6.73
N ILE A 97 -9.59 -0.21 7.24
CA ILE A 97 -9.97 -0.23 8.66
C ILE A 97 -8.73 -0.42 9.53
N TYR A 98 -7.89 -1.40 9.17
CA TYR A 98 -6.64 -1.67 9.88
C TYR A 98 -5.70 -0.45 9.84
N ALA A 99 -5.51 0.16 8.67
CA ALA A 99 -4.71 1.37 8.49
C ALA A 99 -5.23 2.54 9.34
N ALA A 100 -6.54 2.76 9.37
CA ALA A 100 -7.16 3.83 10.14
C ALA A 100 -6.98 3.63 11.66
N GLN A 101 -7.02 2.40 12.14
CA GLN A 101 -6.72 2.09 13.55
C GLN A 101 -5.23 2.28 13.85
N LYS A 102 -4.36 1.72 13.00
CA LYS A 102 -2.90 1.75 13.22
C LYS A 102 -2.31 3.13 13.14
N ILE A 103 -2.69 3.95 12.16
CA ILE A 103 -2.15 5.30 12.00
C ILE A 103 -2.39 6.17 13.24
N ARG A 104 -3.48 5.92 13.98
CA ARG A 104 -3.82 6.62 15.22
C ARG A 104 -3.01 6.19 16.43
N ILE A 105 -2.48 4.97 16.41
CA ILE A 105 -1.59 4.44 17.45
C ILE A 105 -0.15 4.90 17.20
N VAL A 106 0.31 4.84 15.95
CA VAL A 106 1.70 5.16 15.59
C VAL A 106 1.95 6.66 15.42
N CYS A 107 0.93 7.43 15.02
CA CYS A 107 0.99 8.89 14.88
C CYS A 107 -0.04 9.59 15.80
N PRO A 108 0.04 9.46 17.13
CA PRO A 108 -1.00 9.93 18.06
C PRO A 108 -1.11 11.46 18.14
N TYR A 109 -0.08 12.21 17.74
CA TYR A 109 -0.01 13.67 17.89
C TYR A 109 0.38 14.40 16.61
N SER A 110 0.14 13.79 15.45
CA SER A 110 0.57 14.31 14.16
C SER A 110 -0.62 14.74 13.31
N ALA A 111 -0.53 15.91 12.70
CA ALA A 111 -1.57 16.46 11.82
C ALA A 111 -1.32 16.11 10.34
N GLN A 112 -0.15 15.60 10.02
CA GLN A 112 0.20 15.05 8.71
C GLN A 112 0.71 13.63 8.91
N SER A 113 0.06 12.65 8.29
CA SER A 113 0.52 11.27 8.37
C SER A 113 0.06 10.46 7.18
N TYR A 114 0.84 9.43 6.85
CA TYR A 114 0.40 8.36 5.96
C TYR A 114 0.87 7.00 6.49
N ILE A 115 0.15 5.97 6.11
CA ILE A 115 0.52 4.57 6.31
C ILE A 115 0.17 3.78 5.07
N ARG A 116 1.12 2.95 4.61
CA ARG A 116 0.98 2.10 3.44
C ARG A 116 1.16 0.64 3.84
N TYR A 117 0.24 -0.18 3.35
CA TYR A 117 0.30 -1.63 3.29
C TYR A 117 0.33 -2.06 1.83
N GLU A 118 0.54 -3.36 1.60
CA GLU A 118 0.56 -3.94 0.25
C GLU A 118 -0.76 -3.68 -0.49
N ASN A 119 -1.88 -3.77 0.22
CA ASN A 119 -3.21 -3.66 -0.38
C ASN A 119 -3.82 -2.25 -0.32
N CYS A 120 -3.24 -1.33 0.47
CA CYS A 120 -3.84 -0.01 0.65
C CYS A 120 -2.89 1.09 1.17
N LEU A 121 -3.31 2.33 0.97
CA LEU A 121 -2.73 3.56 1.48
C LEU A 121 -3.81 4.35 2.22
N LEU A 122 -3.45 4.93 3.36
CA LEU A 122 -4.22 5.98 4.03
C LEU A 122 -3.31 7.17 4.28
N ARG A 123 -3.77 8.38 3.94
CA ARG A 123 -3.06 9.64 4.15
C ARG A 123 -4.00 10.71 4.66
N TYR A 124 -3.52 11.55 5.57
CA TYR A 124 -4.15 12.82 5.91
C TYR A 124 -3.12 13.92 6.16
N ASP A 125 -3.53 15.18 5.99
CA ASP A 125 -2.70 16.38 6.18
C ASP A 125 -3.61 17.59 6.45
N THR A 126 -3.06 18.62 7.11
CA THR A 126 -3.69 19.95 7.20
C THR A 126 -3.53 20.78 5.93
N SER A 127 -2.52 20.46 5.10
CA SER A 127 -2.36 21.08 3.79
C SER A 127 -3.12 20.29 2.73
N ASN A 128 -3.90 20.99 1.89
CA ASN A 128 -4.58 20.35 0.77
C ASN A 128 -3.56 19.83 -0.26
N PHE A 129 -3.47 18.51 -0.41
CA PHE A 129 -2.55 17.84 -1.33
C PHE A 129 -3.26 17.22 -2.55
N PHE A 130 -4.58 17.34 -2.67
CA PHE A 130 -5.32 16.67 -3.73
C PHE A 130 -4.89 17.12 -5.13
N GLY A 131 -4.73 16.15 -6.03
CA GLY A 131 -4.37 16.39 -7.42
C GLY A 131 -2.89 16.75 -7.64
N GLN A 132 -2.07 16.76 -6.59
CA GLN A 132 -0.64 17.02 -6.67
C GLN A 132 0.16 15.73 -6.43
N PRO A 133 1.07 15.35 -7.34
CA PRO A 133 1.87 14.15 -7.15
C PRO A 133 2.87 14.34 -6.02
N ASP A 134 2.86 13.41 -5.06
CA ASP A 134 3.77 13.41 -3.92
C ASP A 134 4.75 12.24 -3.99
N MET A 135 6.02 12.58 -4.20
CA MET A 135 7.15 11.64 -4.26
C MET A 135 7.78 11.38 -2.88
N GLY A 136 7.23 11.95 -1.81
CA GLY A 136 7.67 11.72 -0.45
C GLY A 136 7.63 10.24 -0.07
N GLY A 137 8.46 9.85 0.90
CA GLY A 137 8.49 8.48 1.40
C GLY A 137 8.92 7.44 0.36
N SER A 138 9.66 7.84 -0.68
CA SER A 138 10.04 6.89 -1.73
C SER A 138 10.95 5.79 -1.20
N GLN A 139 10.63 4.54 -1.52
CA GLN A 139 11.42 3.36 -1.17
C GLN A 139 11.46 2.38 -2.33
N ALA A 140 12.50 1.55 -2.35
CA ALA A 140 12.67 0.52 -3.37
C ALA A 140 13.15 -0.79 -2.77
N TRP A 141 12.60 -1.90 -3.27
CA TRP A 141 13.04 -3.25 -2.98
C TRP A 141 13.45 -3.93 -4.29
N LEU A 142 14.62 -4.56 -4.26
CA LEU A 142 15.21 -5.23 -5.41
C LEU A 142 15.32 -6.72 -5.11
N SER A 143 15.07 -7.56 -6.12
CA SER A 143 15.40 -8.98 -6.03
C SER A 143 16.91 -9.15 -5.80
N SER A 144 17.35 -10.06 -4.94
CA SER A 144 18.77 -10.39 -4.80
C SER A 144 19.36 -11.08 -6.04
N HIS A 145 18.50 -11.53 -6.96
CA HIS A 145 18.88 -12.22 -8.18
C HIS A 145 18.76 -11.31 -9.39
N ILE A 146 19.73 -11.42 -10.28
CA ILE A 146 19.79 -10.73 -11.58
C ILE A 146 19.49 -11.69 -12.72
N ALA A 147 19.06 -11.14 -13.86
CA ALA A 147 18.80 -11.92 -15.06
C ALA A 147 20.10 -12.46 -15.68
N GLU A 148 20.06 -13.70 -16.17
CA GLU A 148 21.19 -14.32 -16.89
C GLU A 148 21.50 -13.59 -18.21
N ASN A 149 20.48 -12.99 -18.84
CA ASN A 149 20.61 -12.15 -20.02
C ASN A 149 20.12 -10.72 -19.71
N PRO A 150 20.95 -9.87 -19.09
CA PRO A 150 20.53 -8.56 -18.62
C PRO A 150 19.98 -7.65 -19.71
N MET A 151 20.58 -7.64 -20.90
CA MET A 151 20.15 -6.73 -21.97
C MET A 151 18.73 -7.05 -22.48
N ASP A 152 18.42 -8.32 -22.72
CA ASP A 152 17.08 -8.74 -23.16
C ASP A 152 16.05 -8.46 -22.06
N PHE A 153 16.41 -8.78 -20.82
CA PHE A 153 15.55 -8.60 -19.67
C PHE A 153 15.23 -7.11 -19.44
N GLN A 154 16.24 -6.24 -19.42
CA GLN A 154 16.08 -4.79 -19.28
C GLN A 154 15.20 -4.19 -20.38
N GLN A 155 15.38 -4.63 -21.63
CA GLN A 155 14.55 -4.18 -22.75
C GLN A 155 13.08 -4.60 -22.56
N GLY A 156 12.86 -5.85 -22.14
CA GLY A 156 11.54 -6.39 -21.83
C GLY A 156 10.86 -5.64 -20.69
N VAL A 157 11.57 -5.43 -19.58
CA VAL A 157 11.09 -4.67 -18.41
C VAL A 157 10.74 -3.24 -18.82
N ARG A 158 11.65 -2.52 -19.50
CA ARG A 158 11.40 -1.13 -19.95
C ARG A 158 10.14 -1.02 -20.80
N LYS A 159 9.94 -1.96 -21.73
CA LYS A 159 8.75 -1.98 -22.59
C LYS A 159 7.49 -2.21 -21.76
N LEU A 160 7.50 -3.26 -20.94
CA LEU A 160 6.34 -3.66 -20.13
C LEU A 160 5.96 -2.60 -19.09
N THR A 161 6.94 -2.00 -18.39
CA THR A 161 6.69 -0.92 -17.44
C THR A 161 6.11 0.30 -18.14
N GLY A 162 6.64 0.69 -19.31
CA GLY A 162 6.07 1.75 -20.12
C GLY A 162 4.60 1.51 -20.50
N GLU A 163 4.25 0.28 -20.88
CA GLU A 163 2.87 -0.10 -21.20
C GLU A 163 1.93 0.02 -20.00
N VAL A 164 2.31 -0.53 -18.84
CA VAL A 164 1.45 -0.45 -17.64
C VAL A 164 1.33 0.97 -17.09
N ILE A 165 2.35 1.81 -17.26
CA ILE A 165 2.30 3.24 -16.91
C ILE A 165 1.26 3.97 -17.75
N VAL A 166 1.23 3.74 -19.07
CA VAL A 166 0.23 4.35 -19.96
C VAL A 166 -1.18 3.90 -19.59
N LYS A 167 -1.37 2.59 -19.32
CA LYS A 167 -2.67 2.05 -18.86
C LYS A 167 -3.12 2.71 -17.55
N ALA A 168 -2.23 2.78 -16.57
CA ALA A 168 -2.54 3.38 -15.28
C ALA A 168 -2.86 4.88 -15.41
N ALA A 169 -2.10 5.64 -16.19
CA ALA A 169 -2.34 7.07 -16.34
C ALA A 169 -3.70 7.38 -16.99
N ALA A 170 -4.05 6.66 -18.05
CA ALA A 170 -5.29 6.89 -18.80
C ALA A 170 -6.53 6.29 -18.12
N GLY A 171 -6.39 5.21 -17.35
CA GLY A 171 -7.52 4.53 -16.71
C GLY A 171 -8.17 5.32 -15.57
N ASP A 172 -9.47 5.15 -15.38
CA ASP A 172 -10.23 5.78 -14.29
C ASP A 172 -9.77 5.28 -12.91
N GLU A 173 -9.45 3.99 -12.81
CA GLU A 173 -8.96 3.37 -11.57
C GLU A 173 -7.51 3.75 -11.22
N LYS A 174 -6.83 4.47 -12.12
CA LYS A 174 -5.40 4.80 -12.07
C LYS A 174 -4.49 3.60 -11.82
N PHE A 175 -4.83 2.47 -12.42
CA PHE A 175 -4.16 1.18 -12.24
C PHE A 175 -3.92 0.49 -13.58
N GLY A 176 -2.75 -0.11 -13.73
CA GLY A 176 -2.34 -0.83 -14.94
C GLY A 176 -1.62 -2.12 -14.59
N LEU A 177 -2.01 -3.20 -15.27
CA LEU A 177 -1.37 -4.52 -15.20
C LEU A 177 -0.88 -4.96 -16.57
N GLY A 178 0.14 -5.80 -16.55
CA GLY A 178 0.67 -6.44 -17.74
C GLY A 178 1.58 -7.59 -17.40
N GLU A 179 1.73 -8.49 -18.35
CA GLU A 179 2.73 -9.55 -18.32
C GLU A 179 3.36 -9.68 -19.70
N SER A 180 4.61 -10.12 -19.74
CA SER A 180 5.31 -10.40 -20.99
C SER A 180 6.26 -11.58 -20.80
N PHE A 181 6.16 -12.56 -21.69
CA PHE A 181 7.17 -13.61 -21.80
C PHE A 181 8.40 -13.07 -22.56
N LEU A 182 9.59 -13.31 -22.02
CA LEU A 182 10.88 -12.92 -22.58
C LEU A 182 11.61 -14.16 -23.08
N PRO A 183 11.56 -14.46 -24.40
CA PRO A 183 12.03 -15.76 -24.91
C PRO A 183 13.51 -16.04 -24.68
N LYS A 184 14.38 -15.02 -24.72
CA LYS A 184 15.83 -15.26 -24.54
C LYS A 184 16.23 -15.45 -23.09
N SER A 185 15.41 -14.97 -22.16
CA SER A 185 15.56 -15.23 -20.72
C SER A 185 14.70 -16.41 -20.25
N ASN A 186 13.78 -16.90 -21.08
CA ASN A 186 12.78 -17.93 -20.76
C ASN A 186 12.02 -17.64 -19.45
N VAL A 187 11.64 -16.39 -19.22
CA VAL A 187 10.87 -15.95 -18.04
C VAL A 187 9.66 -15.15 -18.45
N THR A 188 8.60 -15.24 -17.66
CA THR A 188 7.47 -14.30 -17.71
C THR A 188 7.70 -13.22 -16.67
N VAL A 189 7.60 -11.95 -17.10
CA VAL A 189 7.65 -10.80 -16.20
C VAL A 189 6.24 -10.27 -16.02
N TYR A 190 5.84 -10.02 -14.78
CA TYR A 190 4.59 -9.37 -14.41
C TYR A 190 4.90 -7.95 -13.97
N ALA A 191 4.06 -6.98 -14.32
CA ALA A 191 4.22 -5.59 -13.93
C ALA A 191 2.90 -4.96 -13.50
N MET A 192 3.00 -4.03 -12.56
CA MET A 192 1.91 -3.14 -12.17
C MET A 192 2.38 -1.69 -12.08
N ALA A 193 1.49 -0.77 -12.40
CA ALA A 193 1.61 0.65 -12.14
C ALA A 193 0.34 1.14 -11.47
N GLN A 194 0.48 2.02 -10.48
CA GLN A 194 -0.66 2.66 -9.82
C GLN A 194 -0.37 4.10 -9.43
N CYS A 195 -1.36 4.98 -9.55
CA CYS A 195 -1.38 6.28 -8.90
C CYS A 195 -2.58 6.40 -7.95
N THR A 196 -2.55 7.36 -7.04
CA THR A 196 -3.76 7.77 -6.32
C THR A 196 -4.75 8.44 -7.29
N ARG A 197 -6.05 8.15 -7.13
CA ARG A 197 -7.08 8.55 -8.10
C ARG A 197 -7.46 10.03 -8.06
N ASP A 198 -6.92 10.79 -7.13
CA ASP A 198 -7.01 12.25 -7.14
C ASP A 198 -6.14 12.89 -8.24
N LEU A 199 -5.16 12.15 -8.78
CA LEU A 199 -4.30 12.65 -9.85
C LEU A 199 -4.96 12.54 -11.22
N GLN A 200 -4.85 13.62 -12.00
CA GLN A 200 -5.16 13.60 -13.43
C GLN A 200 -4.12 12.80 -14.22
N GLU A 201 -4.45 12.42 -15.45
CA GLU A 201 -3.61 11.58 -16.31
C GLU A 201 -2.16 12.07 -16.41
N ALA A 202 -1.94 13.37 -16.69
CA ALA A 202 -0.60 13.92 -16.83
C ALA A 202 0.22 13.84 -15.53
N ALA A 203 -0.40 14.15 -14.39
CA ALA A 203 0.25 14.09 -13.08
C ALA A 203 0.55 12.64 -12.65
N CYS A 204 -0.38 11.71 -12.93
CA CYS A 204 -0.17 10.28 -12.69
C CYS A 204 0.99 9.75 -13.54
N LYS A 205 0.97 10.04 -14.85
CA LYS A 205 2.04 9.65 -15.76
C LYS A 205 3.39 10.18 -15.31
N GLN A 206 3.46 11.47 -14.96
CA GLN A 206 4.69 12.09 -14.46
C GLN A 206 5.21 11.41 -13.18
N CYS A 207 4.32 11.07 -12.24
CA CYS A 207 4.71 10.37 -11.01
C CYS A 207 5.33 9.00 -11.33
N LEU A 208 4.66 8.22 -12.18
CA LEU A 208 5.09 6.88 -12.56
C LEU A 208 6.37 6.87 -13.42
N GLU A 209 6.53 7.84 -14.33
CA GLU A 209 7.75 7.98 -15.13
C GLU A 209 8.97 8.26 -14.25
N LYS A 210 8.83 9.07 -13.20
CA LYS A 210 9.91 9.29 -12.21
C LYS A 210 10.29 8.00 -11.48
N LEU A 211 9.31 7.17 -11.09
CA LEU A 211 9.61 5.86 -10.50
C LEU A 211 10.28 4.94 -11.52
N SER A 212 9.86 4.99 -12.78
CA SER A 212 10.48 4.23 -13.86
C SER A 212 11.93 4.63 -14.10
N GLU A 213 12.26 5.92 -14.10
CA GLU A 213 13.64 6.40 -14.24
C GLU A 213 14.55 5.82 -13.14
N TYR A 214 14.08 5.82 -11.90
CA TYR A 214 14.80 5.19 -10.79
C TYR A 214 14.92 3.67 -10.97
N MET A 215 13.81 2.99 -11.28
CA MET A 215 13.74 1.55 -11.49
C MET A 215 14.68 1.06 -12.60
N LEU A 216 14.84 1.83 -13.67
CA LEU A 216 15.66 1.45 -14.82
C LEU A 216 17.14 1.32 -14.47
N ASN A 217 17.63 1.97 -13.41
CA ASN A 217 19.00 1.79 -12.91
C ASN A 217 19.26 0.39 -12.34
N TYR A 218 18.21 -0.37 -12.03
CA TYR A 218 18.26 -1.70 -11.42
C TYR A 218 17.49 -2.73 -12.24
N SER A 219 17.28 -2.45 -13.53
CA SER A 219 16.40 -3.25 -14.40
C SER A 219 16.99 -4.59 -14.82
N ASP A 220 18.21 -4.93 -14.40
CA ASP A 220 18.79 -6.28 -14.48
C ASP A 220 18.36 -7.20 -13.33
N HIS A 221 17.86 -6.67 -12.22
CA HIS A 221 17.30 -7.46 -11.13
C HIS A 221 16.00 -8.14 -11.57
N LEU A 222 15.75 -9.38 -11.14
CA LEU A 222 14.55 -10.16 -11.50
C LEU A 222 13.25 -9.65 -10.87
N GLY A 223 13.33 -8.60 -10.06
CA GLY A 223 12.19 -7.91 -9.50
C GLY A 223 12.61 -6.56 -8.93
N CYS A 224 11.72 -5.58 -9.05
CA CYS A 224 11.87 -4.25 -8.47
C CYS A 224 10.49 -3.75 -8.06
N TYR A 225 10.36 -3.31 -6.81
CA TYR A 225 9.17 -2.67 -6.28
C TYR A 225 9.56 -1.28 -5.79
N VAL A 226 9.05 -0.24 -6.44
CA VAL A 226 9.30 1.16 -6.08
C VAL A 226 7.98 1.82 -5.71
N ILE A 227 7.96 2.46 -4.55
CA ILE A 227 6.79 3.21 -4.07
C ILE A 227 7.15 4.67 -3.87
N SER A 228 6.14 5.52 -3.95
CA SER A 228 6.06 6.82 -3.29
C SER A 228 4.70 6.95 -2.59
N ILE A 229 4.37 8.12 -2.05
CA ILE A 229 3.03 8.36 -1.51
C ILE A 229 1.97 8.30 -2.63
N SER A 230 2.20 8.98 -3.76
CA SER A 230 1.18 9.08 -4.81
C SER A 230 1.22 7.99 -5.88
N CYS A 231 2.34 7.29 -6.06
CA CYS A 231 2.45 6.27 -7.10
C CYS A 231 3.29 5.06 -6.71
N VAL A 232 3.09 3.98 -7.45
CA VAL A 232 3.73 2.69 -7.25
C VAL A 232 4.04 2.09 -8.62
N LEU A 233 5.24 1.53 -8.76
CA LEU A 233 5.65 0.76 -9.93
C LEU A 233 6.35 -0.52 -9.46
N ARG A 234 5.93 -1.66 -9.97
CA ARG A 234 6.51 -2.96 -9.60
C ARG A 234 6.61 -3.87 -10.80
N TYR A 235 7.71 -4.61 -10.91
CA TYR A 235 7.78 -5.80 -11.74
C TYR A 235 8.45 -6.94 -10.99
N GLU A 236 8.05 -8.17 -11.28
CA GLU A 236 8.67 -9.41 -10.77
C GLU A 236 8.45 -10.55 -11.75
N ILE A 237 9.28 -11.59 -11.67
CA ILE A 237 9.09 -12.84 -12.43
C ILE A 237 8.13 -13.83 -11.74
N ARG A 238 7.84 -13.63 -10.46
CA ARG A 238 6.79 -14.37 -9.73
C ARG A 238 5.52 -13.55 -9.77
N SER A 239 4.39 -14.20 -10.07
CA SER A 239 3.11 -13.48 -10.11
C SER A 239 2.75 -12.99 -8.72
N PHE A 240 2.49 -11.69 -8.62
CA PHE A 240 1.91 -11.02 -7.46
C PHE A 240 0.51 -10.46 -7.77
N ILE A 241 0.00 -10.72 -8.98
CA ILE A 241 -1.28 -10.20 -9.47
C ILE A 241 -2.40 -11.00 -8.81
N ILE A 242 -3.34 -10.29 -8.17
CA ILE A 242 -4.50 -10.92 -7.55
C ILE A 242 -5.56 -11.06 -8.64
N THR A 243 -5.63 -12.24 -9.24
CA THR A 243 -6.76 -12.56 -10.13
C THR A 243 -7.92 -13.07 -9.28
N HIS A 244 -9.16 -12.81 -9.71
CA HIS A 244 -10.35 -13.36 -9.04
C HIS A 244 -10.34 -14.91 -8.98
N ALA A 245 -9.55 -15.58 -9.83
CA ALA A 245 -9.32 -17.02 -9.81
C ALA A 245 -8.27 -17.47 -8.77
N ALA A 246 -7.38 -16.58 -8.31
CA ALA A 246 -6.30 -16.87 -7.36
C ALA A 246 -6.70 -16.69 -5.88
N GLN A 247 -7.97 -16.39 -5.58
CA GLN A 247 -8.53 -16.38 -4.22
C GLN A 247 -8.67 -17.79 -3.60
N SER A 248 -7.92 -18.78 -4.11
CA SER A 248 -7.72 -20.07 -3.46
C SER A 248 -6.79 -19.87 -2.26
N PRO A 249 -7.10 -20.42 -1.06
CA PRO A 249 -6.32 -20.24 0.17
C PRO A 249 -4.84 -20.65 0.08
N ASP A 250 -4.44 -21.40 -0.95
CA ASP A 250 -3.09 -21.99 -1.06
C ASP A 250 -2.02 -21.02 -1.56
N ALA A 251 -2.38 -19.82 -2.05
CA ALA A 251 -1.43 -18.87 -2.64
C ALA A 251 -0.65 -18.01 -1.62
N TYR A 252 -1.00 -18.05 -0.34
CA TYR A 252 -0.43 -17.20 0.72
C TYR A 252 0.63 -17.88 1.61
N ALA A 253 1.04 -19.11 1.30
CA ALA A 253 2.13 -19.73 2.04
C ALA A 253 3.47 -19.07 1.70
N PRO A 254 4.24 -18.54 2.67
CA PRO A 254 5.62 -18.17 2.43
C PRO A 254 6.42 -19.42 2.07
N ALA A 255 7.20 -19.36 0.99
CA ALA A 255 8.04 -20.47 0.56
C ALA A 255 9.07 -20.82 1.66
N PRO A 256 9.31 -22.13 1.94
CA PRO A 256 10.38 -22.54 2.84
C PRO A 256 11.74 -22.09 2.31
N LEU A 257 12.64 -21.81 3.27
CA LEU A 257 14.04 -21.41 3.08
C LEU A 257 14.81 -22.29 2.07
#